data_AF-A0A952KRR2-F1
#
_entry.id   AF-A0A952KRR2-F1
#
_cell.length_a   1.000
_cell.length_b   1.000
_cell.length_c   1.000
_cell.angle_alpha   90.00
_cell.angle_beta   90.00
_cell.angle_gamma   90.00
#
_symmetry.space_group_name_H-M   'P 1'
#
loop_
_entity.id
_entity.type
_entity.pdbx_description
1 polymer ?
#
loop_
_entity_poly.entity_id
_entity_poly.type
_entity_poly.pdbx_seq_one_letter_code
_entity_poly.pdbx_strand_id
1 'polypeptide(L)'
;PVVALFYPVLPWIGVIALGYGMGDVFLSPNRNRTLLTTGLGLLVLFLILRATNLYGDPRPWAVQANLASSVMDFLNVAKYPPSLLYVCATLGVVLSIAPLLDRLPVRVSGFFRTIGSVPLMAYLAHLYIMHIVAIIAHLVAGKSLTGQFDTIRIIFSDPQAMNGTGLPLWVTYLCWAIVVAAIYPICVYWSGLKRRRKDWWLSYL
;
A
#
# COMPACT_ATOMS: atom_id res chain seq x y z
N PRO A 1 10.35 28.51 -9.92
CA PRO A 1 9.32 27.65 -9.30
C PRO A 1 9.53 26.18 -9.70
N VAL A 2 10.01 25.34 -8.78
CA VAL A 2 10.06 23.88 -8.98
C VAL A 2 8.65 23.34 -8.75
N VAL A 3 7.99 22.90 -9.82
CA VAL A 3 6.71 22.18 -9.71
C VAL A 3 7.03 20.76 -9.29
N ALA A 4 6.88 20.46 -8.00
CA ALA A 4 7.06 19.12 -7.50
C ALA A 4 5.81 18.27 -7.82
N LEU A 5 5.94 17.38 -8.80
CA LEU A 5 4.91 16.42 -9.19
C LEU A 5 4.96 15.20 -8.26
N PHE A 6 4.27 15.29 -7.12
CA PHE A 6 4.23 14.22 -6.12
C PHE A 6 3.33 13.05 -6.50
N TYR A 7 2.39 13.25 -7.43
CA TYR A 7 1.47 12.21 -7.89
C TYR A 7 1.56 12.06 -9.42
N PRO A 8 2.23 11.02 -9.92
CA PRO A 8 2.38 10.78 -11.34
C PRO A 8 1.11 10.10 -11.83
N VAL A 9 0.14 10.90 -12.32
CA VAL A 9 -1.16 10.41 -12.78
C VAL A 9 -1.03 9.51 -14.01
N LEU A 10 -0.11 9.85 -14.93
CA LEU A 10 -0.03 9.24 -16.25
C LEU A 10 0.20 7.70 -16.22
N PRO A 11 1.15 7.15 -15.44
CA PRO A 11 1.34 5.70 -15.37
C PRO A 11 0.16 4.94 -14.78
N TRP A 12 -0.59 5.56 -13.85
CA TRP A 12 -1.73 4.90 -13.21
C TRP A 12 -2.91 4.69 -14.16
N ILE A 13 -3.05 5.52 -15.20
CA ILE A 13 -4.09 5.33 -16.23
C ILE A 13 -3.93 3.96 -16.89
N GLY A 14 -2.70 3.56 -17.23
CA GLY A 14 -2.44 2.24 -17.83
C GLY A 14 -2.81 1.09 -16.90
N VAL A 15 -2.50 1.21 -15.60
CA VAL A 15 -2.85 0.19 -14.59
C VAL A 15 -4.37 0.09 -14.42
N ILE A 16 -5.08 1.21 -14.40
CA ILE A 16 -6.54 1.25 -14.29
C ILE A 16 -7.18 0.63 -15.54
N ALA A 17 -6.70 0.99 -16.73
CA ALA A 17 -7.20 0.43 -17.99
C ALA A 17 -6.97 -1.08 -18.08
N LEU A 18 -5.80 -1.57 -17.64
CA LEU A 18 -5.51 -3.00 -17.54
C LEU A 18 -6.50 -3.67 -16.58
N GLY A 19 -6.72 -3.10 -15.39
CA GLY A 19 -7.69 -3.60 -14.43
C GLY A 19 -9.12 -3.67 -14.99
N TYR A 20 -9.54 -2.66 -15.75
CA TYR A 20 -10.84 -2.65 -16.43
C TYR A 20 -10.94 -3.76 -17.49
N GLY A 21 -9.91 -3.91 -18.33
CA GLY A 21 -9.85 -4.95 -19.37
C GLY A 21 -9.78 -6.38 -18.81
N MET A 22 -9.32 -6.56 -17.57
CA MET A 22 -9.34 -7.86 -16.90
C MET A 22 -10.73 -8.33 -16.48
N GLY A 23 -11.78 -7.51 -16.60
CA GLY A 23 -13.15 -7.87 -16.21
C GLY A 23 -13.61 -9.22 -16.76
N ASP A 24 -13.40 -9.47 -18.05
CA ASP A 24 -13.78 -10.73 -18.70
C ASP A 24 -13.01 -11.94 -18.17
N VAL A 25 -11.75 -11.74 -17.75
CA VAL A 25 -10.93 -12.80 -17.14
C VAL A 25 -11.51 -13.25 -15.80
N PHE A 26 -12.08 -12.32 -15.02
CA PHE A 26 -12.72 -12.64 -13.76
C PHE A 26 -14.06 -13.40 -13.92
N LEU A 27 -14.72 -13.25 -15.06
CA LEU A 27 -15.95 -13.97 -15.41
C LEU A 27 -15.68 -15.33 -16.09
N SER A 28 -14.46 -15.53 -16.59
CA SER A 28 -14.07 -16.76 -17.29
C SER A 28 -14.01 -17.98 -16.35
N PRO A 29 -14.43 -19.17 -16.80
CA PRO A 29 -14.22 -20.43 -16.06
C PRO A 29 -12.74 -20.72 -15.76
N ASN A 30 -11.83 -20.22 -16.60
CA ASN A 30 -10.39 -20.42 -16.47
C ASN A 30 -9.69 -19.33 -15.63
N ARG A 31 -10.45 -18.45 -14.96
CA ARG A 31 -9.95 -17.32 -14.14
C ARG A 31 -8.68 -17.67 -13.37
N ASN A 32 -8.74 -18.68 -12.51
CA ASN A 32 -7.65 -18.97 -11.56
C ASN A 32 -6.35 -19.31 -12.25
N ARG A 33 -6.43 -20.09 -13.34
CA ARG A 33 -5.27 -20.45 -14.15
C ARG A 33 -4.69 -19.20 -14.80
N THR A 34 -5.52 -18.38 -15.43
CA THR A 34 -5.09 -17.15 -16.11
C THR A 34 -4.45 -16.15 -15.13
N LEU A 35 -5.03 -15.97 -13.94
CA LEU A 35 -4.48 -15.07 -12.91
C LEU A 35 -3.12 -15.58 -12.41
N LEU A 36 -3.00 -16.88 -12.12
CA LEU A 36 -1.73 -17.47 -11.67
C LEU A 36 -0.65 -17.40 -12.75
N THR A 37 -0.96 -17.77 -14.01
CA THR A 37 0.03 -17.74 -15.09
C THR A 37 0.48 -16.32 -15.38
N THR A 38 -0.45 -15.36 -15.39
CA THR A 38 -0.13 -13.95 -15.61
C THR A 38 0.67 -13.38 -14.44
N GLY A 39 0.26 -13.67 -13.21
CA GLY A 39 0.93 -13.23 -11.99
C GLY A 39 2.37 -13.76 -11.90
N LEU A 40 2.56 -15.07 -12.09
CA LEU A 40 3.88 -15.68 -12.12
C LEU A 40 4.73 -15.17 -13.29
N GLY A 41 4.13 -14.96 -14.47
CA GLY A 41 4.82 -14.37 -15.61
C GLY A 41 5.36 -12.96 -15.31
N LEU A 42 4.57 -12.12 -14.64
CA LEU A 42 5.01 -10.79 -14.19
C LEU A 42 6.11 -10.87 -13.13
N LEU A 43 6.05 -11.83 -12.21
CA LEU A 43 7.09 -12.03 -11.20
C LEU A 43 8.41 -12.52 -11.82
N VAL A 44 8.34 -13.46 -12.77
CA VAL A 44 9.52 -13.91 -13.52
C VAL A 44 10.11 -12.76 -14.33
N LEU A 45 9.28 -11.97 -15.02
CA LEU A 45 9.72 -10.79 -15.75
C LEU A 45 10.40 -9.77 -14.81
N PHE A 46 9.81 -9.53 -13.63
CA PHE A 46 10.40 -8.70 -12.59
C PHE A 46 11.79 -9.21 -12.18
N LEU A 47 11.93 -10.51 -11.88
CA LEU A 47 13.21 -11.09 -11.45
C LEU A 47 14.29 -10.98 -12.53
N ILE A 48 13.96 -11.26 -13.80
CA ILE A 48 14.90 -11.19 -14.92
C ILE A 48 15.38 -9.75 -15.13
N LEU A 49 14.44 -8.80 -15.22
CA LEU A 49 14.78 -7.39 -15.45
C LEU A 49 15.49 -6.78 -14.24
N ARG A 50 15.07 -7.14 -13.03
CA ARG A 50 15.73 -6.65 -11.81
C ARG A 50 17.14 -7.20 -11.72
N ALA A 51 17.37 -8.51 -11.91
CA ALA A 51 18.69 -9.12 -11.81
C ALA A 51 19.71 -8.55 -12.82
N THR A 52 19.25 -8.14 -14.00
CA THR A 52 20.13 -7.60 -15.06
C THR A 52 20.35 -6.09 -14.98
N ASN A 53 19.56 -5.35 -14.19
CA ASN A 53 19.56 -3.88 -14.16
C ASN A 53 19.39 -3.22 -15.55
N LEU A 54 18.87 -3.95 -16.55
CA LEU A 54 18.84 -3.49 -17.93
C LEU A 54 17.78 -2.41 -18.18
N TYR A 55 16.58 -2.61 -17.61
CA TYR A 55 15.44 -1.75 -17.86
C TYR A 55 14.37 -1.87 -16.77
N GLY A 56 13.53 -0.84 -16.65
CA GLY A 56 12.28 -0.90 -15.89
C GLY A 56 12.30 -0.25 -14.52
N ASP A 57 13.46 0.19 -14.02
CA ASP A 57 13.57 1.03 -12.81
C ASP A 57 14.71 2.06 -12.97
N PRO A 58 14.49 3.33 -12.62
CA PRO A 58 15.54 4.36 -12.68
C PRO A 58 16.65 4.16 -11.64
N ARG A 59 16.43 3.33 -10.61
CA ARG A 59 17.39 3.06 -9.53
C ARG A 59 17.91 1.62 -9.65
N PRO A 60 19.10 1.40 -10.27
CA PRO A 60 19.71 0.08 -10.32
C PRO A 60 20.06 -0.37 -8.90
N TRP A 61 19.86 -1.66 -8.61
CA TRP A 61 20.32 -2.22 -7.33
C TRP A 61 21.81 -2.53 -7.40
N ALA A 62 22.47 -2.52 -6.25
CA ALA A 62 23.87 -2.88 -6.13
C ALA A 62 24.09 -3.88 -4.97
N VAL A 63 25.21 -4.59 -5.03
CA VAL A 63 25.66 -5.42 -3.90
C VAL A 63 26.13 -4.48 -2.79
N GLN A 64 25.48 -4.60 -1.62
CA GLN A 64 25.80 -3.87 -0.40
C GLN A 64 26.75 -4.68 0.49
N ALA A 65 27.25 -4.05 1.56
CA ALA A 65 28.23 -4.66 2.47
C ALA A 65 27.73 -5.94 3.17
N ASN A 66 26.42 -6.06 3.36
CA ASN A 66 25.74 -7.18 4.02
C ASN A 66 24.64 -7.74 3.11
N LEU A 67 24.42 -9.05 3.18
CA LEU A 67 23.40 -9.73 2.38
C LEU A 67 22.00 -9.16 2.60
N ALA A 68 21.67 -8.79 3.85
CA ALA A 68 20.38 -8.19 4.17
C ALA A 68 20.14 -6.87 3.41
N SER A 69 21.12 -5.95 3.38
CA SER A 69 20.93 -4.69 2.66
C SER A 69 20.99 -4.88 1.15
N SER A 70 21.74 -5.87 0.63
CA SER A 70 21.69 -6.25 -0.78
C SER A 70 20.31 -6.72 -1.19
N VAL A 71 19.66 -7.55 -0.37
CA VAL A 71 18.27 -8.00 -0.61
C VAL A 71 17.29 -6.84 -0.49
N MET A 72 17.46 -5.96 0.50
CA MET A 72 16.63 -4.74 0.61
C MET A 72 16.77 -3.86 -0.62
N ASP A 73 17.99 -3.66 -1.13
CA ASP A 73 18.25 -2.85 -2.32
C ASP A 73 17.70 -3.53 -3.58
N PHE A 74 17.81 -4.86 -3.69
CA PHE A 74 17.18 -5.63 -4.75
C PHE A 74 15.65 -5.44 -4.77
N LEU A 75 15.00 -5.38 -3.61
CA LEU A 75 13.56 -5.15 -3.49
C LEU A 75 13.15 -3.66 -3.55
N ASN A 76 14.12 -2.74 -3.53
CA ASN A 76 13.89 -1.29 -3.53
C ASN A 76 13.61 -0.76 -4.94
N VAL A 77 12.36 -0.92 -5.38
CA VAL A 77 11.86 -0.41 -6.67
C VAL A 77 11.09 0.90 -6.52
N ALA A 78 11.23 1.78 -7.51
CA ALA A 78 10.66 3.12 -7.50
C ALA A 78 9.13 3.10 -7.62
N LYS A 79 8.46 3.59 -6.57
CA LYS A 79 6.99 3.72 -6.51
C LYS A 79 6.47 5.05 -7.10
N TYR A 80 7.25 6.11 -7.02
CA TYR A 80 6.86 7.47 -7.45
C TYR A 80 7.98 8.13 -8.27
N PRO A 81 7.84 8.20 -9.61
CA PRO A 81 6.81 7.55 -10.44
C PRO A 81 6.90 6.02 -10.41
N PRO A 82 5.77 5.30 -10.59
CA PRO A 82 5.77 3.84 -10.54
C PRO A 82 6.58 3.30 -11.70
N SER A 83 7.63 2.57 -11.37
CA SER A 83 8.48 1.90 -12.33
C SER A 83 7.78 0.66 -12.90
N LEU A 84 8.24 0.19 -14.07
CA LEU A 84 7.73 -1.07 -14.63
C LEU A 84 7.95 -2.21 -13.64
N LEU A 85 9.11 -2.25 -12.98
CA LEU A 85 9.42 -3.27 -11.98
C LEU A 85 8.49 -3.19 -10.77
N TYR A 86 8.15 -1.99 -10.31
CA TYR A 86 7.16 -1.81 -9.24
C TYR A 86 5.79 -2.38 -9.63
N VAL A 87 5.33 -2.10 -10.85
CA VAL A 87 4.03 -2.61 -11.35
C VAL A 87 4.07 -4.14 -11.53
N CYS A 88 5.11 -4.69 -12.14
CA CYS A 88 5.29 -6.13 -12.31
C CYS A 88 5.33 -6.87 -10.98
N ALA A 89 6.08 -6.37 -9.99
CA ALA A 89 6.16 -6.98 -8.67
C ALA A 89 4.81 -6.94 -7.96
N THR A 90 4.16 -5.78 -7.90
CA THR A 90 2.91 -5.61 -7.14
C THR A 90 1.72 -6.32 -7.79
N LEU A 91 1.52 -6.17 -9.11
CA LEU A 91 0.48 -6.91 -9.82
C LEU A 91 0.78 -8.41 -9.87
N GLY A 92 2.05 -8.79 -10.06
CA GLY A 92 2.48 -10.18 -10.04
C GLY A 92 2.11 -10.89 -8.74
N VAL A 93 2.38 -10.27 -7.60
CA VAL A 93 1.95 -10.78 -6.28
C VAL A 93 0.43 -10.85 -6.18
N VAL A 94 -0.28 -9.74 -6.45
CA VAL A 94 -1.74 -9.66 -6.30
C VAL A 94 -2.47 -10.71 -7.15
N LEU A 95 -2.07 -10.87 -8.41
CA LEU A 95 -2.67 -11.85 -9.32
C LEU A 95 -2.34 -13.30 -8.90
N SER A 96 -1.13 -13.54 -8.38
CA SER A 96 -0.73 -14.87 -7.90
C SER A 96 -1.48 -15.29 -6.64
N ILE A 97 -1.72 -14.36 -5.71
CA ILE A 97 -2.44 -14.66 -4.47
C ILE A 97 -3.96 -14.68 -4.66
N ALA A 98 -4.51 -14.01 -5.67
CA ALA A 98 -5.95 -13.85 -5.84
C ALA A 98 -6.73 -15.18 -5.80
N PRO A 99 -6.30 -16.27 -6.48
CA PRO A 99 -6.99 -17.56 -6.38
C PRO A 99 -6.89 -18.25 -5.01
N LEU A 100 -5.89 -17.87 -4.20
CA LEU A 100 -5.72 -18.38 -2.84
C LEU A 100 -6.68 -17.66 -1.87
N LEU A 101 -7.01 -16.40 -2.14
CA LEU A 101 -7.94 -15.62 -1.31
C LEU A 101 -9.35 -16.22 -1.32
N ASP A 102 -9.77 -16.87 -2.41
CA ASP A 102 -11.07 -17.55 -2.49
C ASP A 102 -11.18 -18.76 -1.56
N ARG A 103 -10.04 -19.31 -1.12
CA ARG A 103 -9.97 -20.47 -0.22
C ARG A 103 -9.92 -20.07 1.25
N LEU A 104 -9.92 -18.77 1.56
CA LEU A 104 -9.83 -18.31 2.94
C LEU A 104 -11.10 -18.69 3.74
N PRO A 105 -10.96 -19.04 5.03
CA PRO A 105 -12.11 -19.26 5.90
C PRO A 105 -13.04 -18.05 5.91
N VAL A 106 -14.35 -18.30 6.00
CA VAL A 106 -15.40 -17.25 5.96
C VAL A 106 -15.13 -16.10 6.92
N ARG A 107 -14.60 -16.38 8.13
CA ARG A 107 -14.25 -15.34 9.12
C ARG A 107 -13.13 -14.41 8.64
N VAL A 108 -12.08 -14.97 8.04
CA VAL A 108 -10.92 -14.22 7.55
C VAL A 108 -11.30 -13.43 6.29
N SER A 109 -11.98 -14.07 5.34
CA SER A 109 -12.51 -13.39 4.16
C SER A 109 -13.48 -12.27 4.53
N GLY A 110 -14.33 -12.48 5.54
CA GLY A 110 -15.24 -11.47 6.09
C GLY A 110 -14.51 -10.23 6.62
N PHE A 111 -13.40 -10.41 7.34
CA PHE A 111 -12.58 -9.29 7.82
C PHE A 111 -12.08 -8.42 6.67
N PHE A 112 -11.44 -9.02 5.66
CA PHE A 112 -10.92 -8.29 4.51
C PHE A 112 -12.05 -7.64 3.69
N ARG A 113 -13.18 -8.33 3.54
CA ARG A 113 -14.36 -7.82 2.83
C ARG A 113 -14.99 -6.61 3.52
N THR A 114 -15.00 -6.56 4.85
CA THR A 114 -15.49 -5.40 5.59
C THR A 114 -14.63 -4.17 5.38
N ILE A 115 -13.30 -4.32 5.38
CA ILE A 115 -12.41 -3.18 5.09
C ILE A 115 -12.56 -2.77 3.61
N GLY A 116 -12.58 -3.76 2.71
CA GLY A 116 -12.69 -3.54 1.27
C GLY A 116 -14.03 -2.99 0.78
N SER A 117 -15.11 -3.07 1.57
CA SER A 117 -16.42 -2.51 1.21
C SER A 117 -16.52 -0.99 1.44
N VAL A 118 -15.61 -0.43 2.24
CA VAL A 118 -15.58 1.00 2.62
C VAL A 118 -14.17 1.57 2.53
N PRO A 119 -13.47 1.40 1.39
CA PRO A 119 -12.03 1.68 1.28
C PRO A 119 -11.71 3.17 1.51
N LEU A 120 -12.58 4.09 1.08
CA LEU A 120 -12.39 5.52 1.30
C LEU A 120 -12.53 5.89 2.78
N MET A 121 -13.53 5.33 3.48
CA MET A 121 -13.67 5.53 4.93
C MET A 121 -12.48 4.94 5.69
N ALA A 122 -12.04 3.73 5.33
CA ALA A 122 -10.84 3.13 5.91
C ALA A 122 -9.61 4.03 5.68
N TYR A 123 -9.49 4.61 4.49
CA TYR A 123 -8.43 5.57 4.17
C TYR A 123 -8.54 6.85 5.01
N LEU A 124 -9.71 7.47 5.15
CA LEU A 124 -9.82 8.68 5.97
C LEU A 124 -9.59 8.39 7.45
N ALA A 125 -10.20 7.34 7.98
CA ALA A 125 -10.03 6.93 9.37
C ALA A 125 -8.56 6.63 9.69
N HIS A 126 -7.83 5.93 8.80
CA HIS A 126 -6.42 5.62 9.07
C HIS A 126 -5.57 6.87 9.19
N LEU A 127 -5.80 7.93 8.40
CA LEU A 127 -5.00 9.16 8.46
C LEU A 127 -5.10 9.81 9.84
N TYR A 128 -6.34 10.02 10.33
CA TYR A 128 -6.55 10.67 11.63
C TYR A 128 -6.09 9.79 12.80
N ILE A 129 -6.40 8.49 12.77
CA ILE A 129 -6.03 7.57 13.85
C ILE A 129 -4.51 7.42 13.90
N MET A 130 -3.83 7.26 12.75
CA MET A 130 -2.38 7.17 12.70
C MET A 130 -1.72 8.41 13.28
N HIS A 131 -2.21 9.60 12.97
CA HIS A 131 -1.67 10.85 13.53
C HIS A 131 -1.86 10.94 15.05
N ILE A 132 -3.04 10.60 15.55
CA ILE A 132 -3.32 10.59 17.00
C ILE A 132 -2.40 9.60 17.72
N VAL A 133 -2.29 8.37 17.18
CA VAL A 133 -1.41 7.33 17.75
C VAL A 133 0.06 7.77 17.70
N ALA A 134 0.51 8.42 16.62
CA ALA A 134 1.87 8.93 16.50
C ALA A 134 2.18 10.00 17.56
N ILE A 135 1.27 10.96 17.78
CA ILE A 135 1.41 12.00 18.81
C ILE A 135 1.50 11.35 20.20
N ILE A 136 0.58 10.45 20.53
CA ILE A 136 0.56 9.74 21.82
C ILE A 136 1.84 8.94 22.02
N ALA A 137 2.30 8.21 21.00
CA ALA A 137 3.52 7.43 21.09
C ALA A 137 4.77 8.30 21.34
N HIS A 138 4.84 9.50 20.74
CA HIS A 138 5.93 10.44 21.00
C HIS A 138 5.83 11.05 22.40
N LEU A 139 4.63 11.39 22.86
CA LEU A 139 4.39 11.88 24.23
C LEU A 139 4.85 10.86 25.28
N VAL A 140 4.42 9.61 25.13
CA VAL A 140 4.76 8.52 26.07
C VAL A 140 6.25 8.21 26.04
N ALA A 141 6.89 8.29 24.86
CA ALA A 141 8.32 8.08 24.72
C ALA A 141 9.17 9.29 25.18
N GLY A 142 8.55 10.39 25.65
CA GLY A 142 9.25 11.62 26.01
C GLY A 142 9.97 12.28 24.84
N LYS A 143 9.54 12.02 23.61
CA LYS A 143 10.14 12.54 22.38
C LYS A 143 9.52 13.88 22.00
N SER A 144 10.28 14.67 21.24
CA SER A 144 9.78 15.93 20.71
C SER A 144 8.54 15.73 19.83
N LEU A 145 7.59 16.65 19.96
CA LEU A 145 6.41 16.75 19.10
C LEU A 145 6.68 17.56 17.82
N THR A 146 7.94 17.98 17.61
CA THR A 146 8.35 18.67 16.38
C THR A 146 7.96 17.84 15.17
N GLY A 147 7.15 18.43 14.29
CA GLY A 147 6.69 17.78 13.08
C GLY A 147 5.52 16.82 13.23
N GLN A 148 4.95 16.64 14.43
CA GLN A 148 3.73 15.82 14.55
C GLN A 148 2.47 16.57 14.08
N PHE A 149 2.40 17.89 14.27
CA PHE A 149 1.27 18.72 13.84
C PHE A 149 1.40 19.27 12.41
N ASP A 150 2.63 19.37 11.89
CA ASP A 150 2.95 19.88 10.55
C ASP A 150 3.65 18.81 9.69
N THR A 151 3.31 17.53 9.91
CA THR A 151 4.04 16.36 9.36
C THR A 151 4.25 16.49 7.85
N ILE A 152 3.20 16.81 7.10
CA ILE A 152 3.26 16.93 5.63
C ILE A 152 4.21 18.06 5.22
N ARG A 153 4.11 19.23 5.86
CA ARG A 153 4.96 20.39 5.54
C ARG A 153 6.43 20.03 5.75
N ILE A 154 6.76 19.47 6.91
CA ILE A 154 8.14 19.17 7.31
C ILE A 154 8.77 18.07 6.45
N ILE A 155 8.03 17.00 6.12
CA ILE A 155 8.51 15.95 5.20
C ILE A 155 8.94 16.53 3.84
N PHE A 156 8.32 17.62 3.38
CA PHE A 156 8.65 18.22 2.08
C PHE A 156 9.60 19.42 2.16
N SER A 157 9.57 20.21 3.23
CA SER A 157 10.37 21.44 3.34
C SER A 157 11.68 21.26 4.11
N ASP A 158 11.68 20.42 5.14
CA ASP A 158 12.85 20.19 5.99
C ASP A 158 12.82 18.76 6.59
N PRO A 159 13.10 17.73 5.77
CA PRO A 159 13.08 16.34 6.24
C PRO A 159 14.07 16.08 7.38
N GLN A 160 15.15 16.87 7.47
CA GLN A 160 16.21 16.70 8.47
C GLN A 160 15.73 17.09 9.87
N ALA A 161 14.72 17.94 9.99
CA ALA A 161 14.11 18.32 11.27
C ALA A 161 13.46 17.13 12.02
N MET A 162 13.20 16.00 11.33
CA MET A 162 12.67 14.78 11.94
C MET A 162 13.76 13.74 12.27
N ASN A 163 15.04 14.05 12.04
CA ASN A 163 16.11 13.12 12.39
C ASN A 163 16.19 12.92 13.91
N GLY A 164 16.25 11.65 14.33
CA GLY A 164 16.32 11.27 15.74
C GLY A 164 14.98 11.21 16.48
N THR A 165 13.88 11.70 15.88
CA THR A 165 12.55 11.60 16.50
C THR A 165 11.90 10.23 16.28
N GLY A 166 12.36 9.46 15.28
CA GLY A 166 11.82 8.14 14.95
C GLY A 166 11.78 7.14 16.11
N LEU A 167 10.68 6.40 16.24
CA LEU A 167 10.50 5.37 17.27
C LEU A 167 11.21 4.06 16.87
N PRO A 168 11.60 3.22 17.84
CA PRO A 168 12.13 1.89 17.55
C PRO A 168 11.18 1.08 16.66
N LEU A 169 11.72 0.24 15.79
CA LEU A 169 10.94 -0.49 14.78
C LEU A 169 9.78 -1.30 15.39
N TRP A 170 10.00 -1.95 16.53
CA TRP A 170 8.98 -2.72 17.23
C TRP A 170 7.81 -1.84 17.74
N VAL A 171 8.10 -0.61 18.20
CA VAL A 171 7.07 0.36 18.61
C VAL A 171 6.26 0.79 17.39
N THR A 172 6.93 1.06 16.27
CA THR A 172 6.25 1.42 15.02
C THR A 172 5.30 0.31 14.56
N TYR A 173 5.70 -0.96 14.65
CA TYR A 173 4.82 -2.09 14.34
C TYR A 173 3.67 -2.23 15.33
N LEU A 174 3.90 -1.95 16.62
CA LEU A 174 2.84 -1.93 17.63
C LEU A 174 1.81 -0.82 17.32
N CYS A 175 2.27 0.39 17.03
CA CYS A 175 1.42 1.51 16.60
C CYS A 175 0.61 1.14 15.34
N TRP A 176 1.25 0.51 14.34
CA TRP A 176 0.56 0.02 13.14
C TRP A 176 -0.55 -0.97 13.49
N ALA A 177 -0.29 -1.95 14.36
CA ALA A 177 -1.30 -2.92 14.78
C ALA A 177 -2.48 -2.26 15.51
N ILE A 178 -2.20 -1.28 16.38
CA ILE A 178 -3.22 -0.47 17.07
C ILE A 178 -4.09 0.29 16.06
N VAL A 179 -3.46 0.93 15.06
CA VAL A 179 -4.18 1.67 14.01
C VAL A 179 -5.11 0.74 13.23
N VAL A 180 -4.62 -0.42 12.78
CA VAL A 180 -5.42 -1.41 12.05
C VAL A 180 -6.60 -1.91 12.91
N ALA A 181 -6.35 -2.21 14.18
CA ALA A 181 -7.39 -2.66 15.11
C ALA A 181 -8.45 -1.57 15.36
N ALA A 182 -8.05 -0.30 15.45
CA ALA A 182 -8.93 0.83 15.68
C ALA A 182 -9.80 1.20 14.46
N ILE A 183 -9.29 1.00 13.24
CA ILE A 183 -10.04 1.26 12.00
C ILE A 183 -11.13 0.21 11.79
N TYR A 184 -10.88 -1.05 12.15
CA TYR A 184 -11.82 -2.14 11.90
C TYR A 184 -13.26 -1.89 12.41
N PRO A 185 -13.51 -1.50 13.68
CA PRO A 185 -14.87 -1.22 14.15
C PRO A 185 -15.54 -0.06 13.40
N ILE A 186 -14.78 0.93 12.95
CA ILE A 186 -15.29 2.04 12.13
C ILE A 186 -15.75 1.51 10.77
N CYS A 187 -14.96 0.63 10.14
CA CYS A 187 -15.34 -0.02 8.90
C CYS A 187 -16.61 -0.90 9.05
N VAL A 188 -16.72 -1.65 10.15
CA VAL A 188 -17.93 -2.45 10.45
C VAL A 188 -19.16 -1.55 10.57
N TYR A 189 -19.07 -0.48 11.37
CA TYR A 189 -20.17 0.46 11.56
C TYR A 189 -20.57 1.11 10.24
N TRP A 190 -19.61 1.59 9.46
CA TRP A 190 -19.87 2.27 8.19
C TRP A 190 -20.45 1.33 7.14
N SER A 191 -19.92 0.11 7.04
CA SER A 191 -20.49 -0.91 6.15
C SER A 191 -21.92 -1.27 6.54
N GLY A 192 -22.28 -1.24 7.83
CA GLY A 192 -23.65 -1.41 8.29
C GLY A 192 -24.54 -0.22 7.95
N LEU A 193 -24.02 1.01 8.07
CA LEU A 193 -24.73 2.24 7.76
C LEU A 193 -25.09 2.32 6.27
N LYS A 194 -24.16 2.00 5.35
CA LYS A 194 -24.43 1.93 3.90
C LYS A 194 -25.53 0.95 3.52
N ARG A 195 -25.72 -0.12 4.30
CA ARG A 195 -26.79 -1.10 4.06
C ARG A 195 -28.16 -0.59 4.50
N ARG A 196 -28.19 0.29 5.50
CA ARG A 196 -29.42 0.83 6.10
C ARG A 196 -29.88 2.13 5.43
N ARG A 197 -28.95 2.93 4.92
CA ARG A 197 -29.20 4.26 4.35
C ARG A 197 -28.64 4.36 2.93
N LYS A 198 -29.38 5.04 2.04
CA LYS A 198 -29.04 5.24 0.63
C LYS A 198 -28.78 6.70 0.25
N ASP A 199 -28.27 7.50 1.19
CA ASP A 199 -27.95 8.90 0.89
C ASP A 199 -26.83 9.01 -0.16
N TRP A 200 -26.89 10.06 -0.98
CA TRP A 200 -26.00 10.24 -2.13
C TRP A 200 -24.50 10.24 -1.75
N TRP A 201 -24.15 10.80 -0.58
CA TRP A 201 -22.77 10.90 -0.10
C TRP A 201 -22.23 9.59 0.50
N LEU A 202 -23.11 8.67 0.94
CA LEU A 202 -22.73 7.34 1.46
C LEU A 202 -22.31 6.38 0.35
N SER A 203 -22.62 6.68 -0.91
CA SER A 203 -22.16 5.86 -2.04
C SER A 203 -20.66 6.04 -2.29
N TYR A 204 -20.11 7.22 -1.97
CA TYR A 204 -18.71 7.58 -2.21
C TYR A 204 -17.78 7.23 -1.04
N LEU A 205 -18.21 7.51 0.21
CA LEU A 205 -17.50 7.18 1.45
C LEU A 205 -17.92 5.82 1.93
#